data_AF-A0A8T6PK78-F1
#
_entry.id   AF-A0A8T6PK78-F1
#
_cell.length_a   1.000
_cell.length_b   1.000
_cell.length_c   1.000
_cell.angle_alpha   90.00
_cell.angle_beta   90.00
_cell.angle_gamma   90.00
#
_symmetry.space_group_name_H-M   'P 1'
#
loop_
_entity.id
_entity.type
_entity.pdbx_description
1 polymer ?
#
loop_
_entity_poly.entity_id
_entity_poly.type
_entity_poly.pdbx_seq_one_letter_code
_entity_poly.pdbx_strand_id
1 'polypeptide(L)' 'MAAFVHSIDDSAGIKAIEVIGEAASRISEGFRLEHTELPWREIIGMRHRLVHGYFEIDLDPLVPPEE' A
#
# COMPACT_ATOMS: atom_id res chain seq x y z
N MET A 1 -14.46 -3.72 -35.02
CA MET A 1 -14.94 -4.04 -33.66
C MET A 1 -13.76 -3.94 -32.71
N ALA A 2 -13.58 -2.78 -32.08
CA ALA A 2 -12.52 -2.56 -31.11
C ALA A 2 -12.93 -3.23 -29.78
N ALA A 3 -12.01 -3.99 -29.21
CA ALA A 3 -12.22 -4.73 -27.96
C ALA A 3 -12.58 -3.74 -26.84
N PHE A 4 -13.80 -3.89 -26.34
CA PHE A 4 -14.27 -3.29 -25.11
C PHE A 4 -13.48 -3.98 -23.97
N VAL A 5 -12.39 -3.34 -23.52
CA VAL A 5 -11.73 -3.73 -22.27
C VAL A 5 -12.78 -3.57 -21.18
N HIS A 6 -13.23 -4.69 -20.66
CA HIS A 6 -14.20 -4.74 -19.58
C HIS A 6 -13.60 -3.97 -18.40
N SER A 7 -14.31 -2.90 -18.00
CA SER A 7 -14.21 -2.24 -16.70
C SER A 7 -14.02 -3.32 -15.64
N ILE A 8 -12.79 -3.45 -15.14
CA ILE A 8 -12.60 -4.06 -13.83
C ILE A 8 -13.23 -3.07 -12.84
N ASP A 9 -13.77 -3.55 -11.74
CA ASP A 9 -14.25 -2.78 -10.60
C ASP A 9 -13.10 -1.94 -9.95
N ASP A 10 -12.46 -1.06 -10.71
CA ASP A 10 -11.22 -0.34 -10.40
C ASP A 10 -11.37 0.62 -9.19
N SER A 11 -12.58 0.81 -8.69
CA SER A 11 -12.84 1.64 -7.50
C SER A 11 -12.64 0.91 -6.17
N ALA A 12 -12.94 -0.38 -6.08
CA ALA A 12 -13.04 -1.04 -4.76
C ALA A 12 -11.68 -1.23 -4.08
N GLY A 13 -10.68 -1.73 -4.81
CA GLY A 13 -9.32 -1.92 -4.29
C GLY A 13 -8.63 -0.59 -3.98
N ILE A 14 -8.76 0.38 -4.90
CA ILE A 14 -8.30 1.76 -4.72
C ILE A 14 -8.90 2.38 -3.46
N LYS A 15 -10.22 2.27 -3.31
CA LYS A 15 -10.91 2.87 -2.17
C LYS A 15 -10.53 2.19 -0.86
N ALA A 16 -10.32 0.88 -0.86
CA ALA A 16 -9.85 0.16 0.32
C ALA A 16 -8.47 0.67 0.77
N ILE A 17 -7.54 0.88 -0.15
CA ILE A 17 -6.18 1.39 0.15
C ILE A 17 -6.26 2.82 0.72
N GLU A 18 -7.10 3.68 0.16
CA GLU A 18 -7.35 5.02 0.72
C GLU A 18 -7.90 4.97 2.15
N VAL A 19 -8.91 4.12 2.38
CA VAL A 19 -9.57 3.97 3.68
C VAL A 19 -8.57 3.44 4.73
N ILE A 20 -7.70 2.51 4.36
CA ILE A 20 -6.65 1.99 5.25
C ILE A 20 -5.66 3.10 5.63
N GLY A 21 -5.17 3.89 4.67
CA GLY A 21 -4.25 4.98 4.95
C GLY A 21 -4.87 6.08 5.82
N GLU A 22 -6.14 6.42 5.56
CA GLU A 22 -6.91 7.35 6.37
C GLU A 22 -7.13 6.83 7.80
N ALA A 23 -7.52 5.56 7.95
CA ALA A 23 -7.71 4.95 9.26
C ALA A 23 -6.40 4.93 10.06
N ALA A 24 -5.29 4.55 9.45
CA ALA A 24 -3.97 4.58 10.08
C ALA A 24 -3.55 5.98 10.54
N SER A 25 -3.96 7.04 9.82
CA SER A 25 -3.65 8.42 10.19
C SER A 25 -4.37 8.90 11.47
N ARG A 26 -5.47 8.23 11.83
CA ARG A 26 -6.29 8.55 13.01
C ARG A 26 -5.89 7.76 14.26
N ILE A 27 -5.01 6.77 14.12
CA ILE A 27 -4.47 6.03 15.24
C ILE A 27 -3.55 6.94 16.06
N SER A 28 -3.66 6.86 17.39
CA SER A 28 -2.89 7.70 18.31
C SER A 28 -1.39 7.53 18.09
N GLU A 29 -0.63 8.57 18.38
CA GLU A 29 0.83 8.51 18.30
C GLU A 29 1.39 7.48 19.30
N GLY A 30 0.86 7.43 20.52
CA GLY A 30 1.27 6.44 21.53
C GLY A 30 1.15 5.00 21.04
N PHE A 31 0.02 4.64 20.42
CA PHE A 31 -0.16 3.29 19.86
C PHE A 31 0.83 3.01 18.71
N ARG A 32 1.10 3.99 17.86
CA ARG A 32 2.08 3.84 16.77
C ARG A 32 3.51 3.70 17.28
N LEU A 33 3.83 4.36 18.40
CA LEU A 33 5.13 4.24 19.09
C LEU A 33 5.28 2.91 19.84
N GLU A 34 4.18 2.31 20.30
CA GLU A 34 4.18 0.96 20.88
C GLU A 34 4.35 -0.12 19.79
N HIS A 35 3.88 0.15 18.58
CA HIS A 35 3.88 -0.79 17.44
C HIS A 35 4.84 -0.37 16.32
N THR A 36 6.11 -0.15 16.64
CA THR A 36 7.12 0.31 15.67
C THR A 36 7.53 -0.74 14.64
N GLU A 37 7.13 -2.00 14.80
CA GLU A 37 7.27 -3.06 13.81
C GLU A 37 6.46 -2.81 12.53
N LEU A 38 5.46 -1.92 12.60
CA LEU A 38 4.64 -1.56 11.45
C LEU A 38 5.18 -0.29 10.75
N PRO A 39 5.21 -0.26 9.40
CA PRO A 39 5.66 0.89 8.63
C PRO A 39 4.57 1.97 8.55
N TRP A 40 4.29 2.63 9.68
CA TRP A 40 3.18 3.57 9.83
C TRP A 40 3.19 4.70 8.80
N ARG A 41 4.38 5.23 8.49
CA ARG A 41 4.53 6.34 7.55
C ARG A 41 4.12 5.91 6.14
N GLU A 42 4.51 4.71 5.74
CA GLU A 42 4.22 4.11 4.45
C GLU A 42 2.73 3.78 4.32
N ILE A 43 2.11 3.25 5.39
CA ILE A 43 0.68 2.92 5.47
C ILE A 43 -0.18 4.19 5.39
N ILE A 44 0.15 5.22 6.19
CA ILE A 44 -0.54 6.51 6.15
C ILE A 44 -0.40 7.17 4.77
N GLY A 45 0.78 7.03 4.15
CA GLY A 45 1.06 7.52 2.80
C GLY A 45 0.32 6.81 1.68
N MET A 46 -0.30 5.64 1.94
CA MET A 46 -1.02 4.87 0.92
C MET A 46 -2.20 5.63 0.32
N ARG A 47 -2.82 6.54 1.08
CA ARG A 47 -3.92 7.40 0.60
C ARG A 47 -3.54 8.30 -0.60
N HIS A 48 -2.24 8.48 -0.88
CA HIS A 48 -1.75 9.28 -2.01
C HIS A 48 -1.05 8.45 -3.09
N ARG A 49 -0.82 7.14 -2.89
CA ARG A 49 0.08 6.34 -3.74
C ARG A 49 -0.52 5.81 -5.04
N LEU A 50 -1.76 6.13 -5.35
CA LEU A 50 -2.42 5.70 -6.59
C LEU A 50 -2.09 6.56 -7.80
N VAL A 51 -1.36 7.67 -7.60
CA VAL A 51 -0.91 8.57 -8.68
C VAL A 51 0.48 8.17 -9.23
N HIS A 52 1.28 7.46 -8.45
CA HIS A 52 2.57 6.93 -8.88
C HIS A 52 2.49 5.41 -8.95
N GLY A 53 2.37 4.90 -10.18
CA GLY A 53 2.14 3.49 -10.49
C GLY A 53 2.88 2.55 -9.55
N TYR A 54 2.09 1.73 -8.87
CA TYR A 54 2.46 0.44 -8.29
C TYR A 54 3.94 0.31 -7.88
N PHE A 55 4.18 0.61 -6.61
CA PHE A 55 5.06 -0.15 -5.73
C PHE A 55 6.24 -0.82 -6.43
N GLU A 56 7.39 -0.15 -6.45
CA GLU A 56 8.67 -0.83 -6.31
C GLU A 56 8.64 -1.54 -4.94
N ILE A 57 8.05 -2.74 -4.92
CA ILE A 57 8.34 -3.69 -3.86
C ILE A 57 9.74 -4.17 -4.21
N ASP A 58 10.76 -3.66 -3.52
CA ASP A 58 12.01 -4.39 -3.38
C ASP A 58 11.67 -5.67 -2.64
N LEU A 59 11.29 -6.69 -3.42
CA LEU A 59 11.38 -8.07 -3.01
C LEU A 59 12.88 -8.34 -2.97
N ASP A 60 13.52 -7.95 -1.85
CA ASP A 60 14.86 -8.41 -1.53
C ASP A 60 14.86 -9.92 -1.73
N PRO A 61 15.55 -10.44 -2.76
CA PRO A 61 15.60 -11.86 -2.94
C PRO A 61 16.53 -12.33 -1.82
N LEU A 62 15.96 -13.00 -0.82
CA LEU A 62 16.66 -13.91 0.07
C LEU A 62 17.38 -14.96 -0.80
N VAL A 63 18.51 -14.56 -1.39
CA VAL A 63 19.50 -15.41 -2.02
C VAL A 63 20.50 -15.72 -0.91
N PRO A 64 20.44 -16.91 -0.29
CA PRO A 64 21.59 -17.35 0.47
C PRO A 64 22.78 -17.44 -0.50
N PRO A 65 24.01 -17.06 -0.08
CA PRO A 65 25.17 -17.23 -0.93
C PRO A 65 25.38 -18.73 -1.16
N GLU A 66 25.24 -19.16 -2.41
CA GLU A 66 25.71 -20.48 -2.83
C GLU A 66 27.07 -20.30 -3.52
N GLU A 67 28.01 -21.18 -3.14
CA GLU A 67 29.45 -21.18 -3.41
C GLU A 67 29.83 -21.15 -4.91
#